data_AF-A0AAJ0SHQ4-F1
#
_entry.id   AF-A0AAJ0SHQ4-F1
#
_cell.length_a   1.000
_cell.length_b   1.000
_cell.length_c   1.000
_cell.angle_alpha   90.00
_cell.angle_beta   90.00
_cell.angle_gamma   90.00
#
_symmetry.space_group_name_H-M   'P 1'
#
loop_
_entity.id
_entity.type
_entity.pdbx_description
1 polymer ?
#
loop_
_entity_poly.entity_id
_entity_poly.type
_entity_poly.pdbx_seq_one_letter_code
_entity_poly.pdbx_strand_id
1 'polypeptide(L)'
;MIKTVLFFCLIVSSGYAQIKGCIDPLSKNYNPDATVNDGSCLYKNFKIKPEYSIKLSDSIHETSGIIAFDNLLWTHNDDHDKTIYGLDTLGKIHKKNFLDQAINNDWEEISQDSTHLFIGDFGNNASGNRTDLKILKIEKKSFLEGNPIIETISFRYSDQRDLSAKEPNTTNFDCEAFIVSKDSIYLFTKQWSSSLTSIYVLPKQSGDHVAQLKHTLNTKGLITGATYLEQKNLVALCGYSKIGKPFLYLLYDYKNNDFLSGNKRRITLKFPILQIEGIATQDGLHYYLTNESLVRKPIINVPQQIHHIDLSPVLNSYLHK
;
A
#
# COMPACT_ATOMS: atom_id res chain seq x y z
N MET A 1 70.88 -19.29 16.83
CA MET A 1 70.14 -18.22 16.11
C MET A 1 69.02 -18.86 15.31
N ILE A 2 67.79 -18.81 15.83
CA ILE A 2 66.60 -19.28 15.11
C ILE A 2 66.20 -18.15 14.16
N LYS A 3 66.28 -18.40 12.84
CA LYS A 3 65.83 -17.46 11.82
C LYS A 3 64.32 -17.63 11.64
N THR A 4 63.54 -16.77 12.25
CA THR A 4 62.10 -16.68 11.99
C THR A 4 61.91 -16.08 10.60
N VAL A 5 61.42 -16.89 9.65
CA VAL A 5 61.02 -16.43 8.31
C VAL A 5 59.57 -15.99 8.41
N LEU A 6 59.34 -14.68 8.34
CA LEU A 6 57.99 -14.10 8.33
C LEU A 6 57.42 -14.23 6.91
N PHE A 7 56.43 -15.09 6.72
CA PHE A 7 55.75 -15.26 5.43
C PHE A 7 54.66 -14.18 5.31
N PHE A 8 54.92 -13.13 4.54
CA PHE A 8 53.95 -12.07 4.29
C PHE A 8 52.97 -12.54 3.21
N CYS A 9 51.81 -13.05 3.62
CA CYS A 9 50.75 -13.44 2.70
C CYS A 9 50.07 -12.17 2.17
N LEU A 10 50.47 -11.72 0.98
CA LEU A 10 49.77 -10.66 0.23
C LEU A 10 48.39 -11.19 -0.20
N ILE A 11 47.37 -10.91 0.58
CA ILE A 11 45.98 -11.13 0.19
C ILE A 11 45.65 -10.06 -0.86
N VAL A 12 45.72 -10.44 -2.13
CA VAL A 12 45.21 -9.60 -3.23
C VAL A 12 43.69 -9.67 -3.16
N SER A 13 43.08 -8.70 -2.47
CA SER A 13 41.62 -8.53 -2.49
C SER A 13 41.20 -7.98 -3.84
N SER A 14 40.72 -8.85 -4.73
CA SER A 14 40.07 -8.44 -5.98
C SER A 14 38.76 -7.71 -5.63
N GLY A 15 38.80 -6.37 -5.63
CA GLY A 15 37.61 -5.55 -5.52
C GLY A 15 36.85 -5.59 -6.84
N TYR A 16 35.76 -6.37 -6.92
CA TYR A 16 34.80 -6.23 -8.01
C TYR A 16 34.13 -4.86 -7.86
N ALA A 17 34.37 -3.96 -8.81
CA ALA A 17 33.68 -2.68 -8.84
C ALA A 17 32.18 -2.94 -9.02
N GLN A 18 31.35 -2.43 -8.11
CA GLN A 18 29.90 -2.51 -8.25
C GLN A 18 29.48 -1.71 -9.48
N ILE A 19 28.92 -2.38 -10.48
CA ILE A 19 28.34 -1.73 -11.65
C ILE A 19 26.90 -1.40 -11.30
N LYS A 20 26.57 -0.10 -11.28
CA LYS A 20 25.22 0.40 -11.05
C LYS A 20 24.44 0.42 -12.36
N GLY A 21 23.16 0.08 -12.29
CA GLY A 21 22.25 0.16 -13.43
C GLY A 21 20.95 -0.58 -13.15
N CYS A 22 20.09 -0.62 -14.16
CA CYS A 22 18.88 -1.41 -14.08
C CYS A 22 19.18 -2.92 -14.19
N ILE A 23 18.81 -3.68 -13.17
CA ILE A 23 19.03 -5.14 -13.10
C ILE A 23 17.78 -5.99 -13.41
N ASP A 24 16.68 -5.35 -13.83
CA ASP A 24 15.45 -6.05 -14.19
C ASP A 24 15.42 -6.37 -15.70
N PRO A 25 15.46 -7.65 -16.12
CA PRO A 25 15.46 -8.05 -17.52
C PRO A 25 14.16 -7.71 -18.27
N LEU A 26 13.07 -7.37 -17.56
CA LEU A 26 11.83 -6.91 -18.18
C LEU A 26 11.83 -5.41 -18.50
N SER A 27 12.89 -4.68 -18.11
CA SER A 27 13.05 -3.27 -18.41
C SER A 27 13.60 -3.03 -19.84
N LYS A 28 13.40 -1.81 -20.35
CA LYS A 28 13.92 -1.38 -21.66
C LYS A 28 15.42 -1.07 -21.63
N ASN A 29 15.94 -0.70 -20.47
CA ASN A 29 17.32 -0.26 -20.25
C ASN A 29 18.06 -1.23 -19.32
N TYR A 30 17.69 -2.52 -19.36
CA TYR A 30 18.36 -3.58 -18.63
C TYR A 30 19.85 -3.57 -18.97
N ASN A 31 20.69 -3.54 -17.94
CA ASN A 31 22.13 -3.65 -18.06
C ASN A 31 22.56 -5.03 -17.52
N PRO A 32 22.96 -5.99 -18.37
CA PRO A 32 23.39 -7.31 -17.91
C PRO A 32 24.67 -7.29 -17.08
N ASP A 33 25.47 -6.22 -17.17
CA ASP A 33 26.68 -6.06 -16.38
C ASP A 33 26.40 -5.41 -15.01
N ALA A 34 25.20 -4.84 -14.80
CA ALA A 34 24.86 -4.19 -13.54
C ALA A 34 24.66 -5.22 -12.42
N THR A 35 25.43 -5.04 -11.35
CA THR A 35 25.37 -5.87 -10.13
C THR A 35 24.54 -5.22 -9.02
N VAL A 36 24.22 -3.94 -9.15
CA VAL A 36 23.50 -3.16 -8.14
C VAL A 36 22.39 -2.36 -8.79
N ASN A 37 21.15 -2.57 -8.36
CA ASN A 37 20.03 -1.73 -8.78
C ASN A 37 20.23 -0.29 -8.30
N ASP A 38 20.06 0.66 -9.22
CA ASP A 38 20.09 2.10 -8.99
C ASP A 38 18.71 2.77 -9.15
N GLY A 39 17.67 1.97 -9.38
CA GLY A 39 16.29 2.41 -9.54
C GLY A 39 16.00 3.09 -10.87
N SER A 40 16.90 2.99 -11.86
CA SER A 40 16.77 3.61 -13.18
C SER A 40 15.91 2.82 -14.19
N CYS A 41 15.38 1.65 -13.82
CA CYS A 41 14.63 0.79 -14.73
C CYS A 41 13.41 1.47 -15.37
N LEU A 42 13.32 1.39 -16.69
CA LEU A 42 12.24 1.95 -17.51
C LEU A 42 11.40 0.84 -18.12
N TYR A 43 10.10 0.84 -17.84
CA TYR A 43 9.19 -0.20 -18.31
C TYR A 43 8.35 0.25 -19.51
N LYS A 44 7.96 -0.70 -20.36
CA LYS A 44 6.88 -0.50 -21.35
C LYS A 44 5.54 -0.38 -20.62
N ASN A 45 4.58 0.28 -21.25
CA ASN A 45 3.21 0.28 -20.75
C ASN A 45 2.68 -1.16 -20.76
N PHE A 46 2.37 -1.68 -19.57
CA PHE A 46 1.81 -3.02 -19.39
C PHE A 46 0.36 -2.89 -18.95
N LYS A 47 -0.51 -3.73 -19.54
CA LYS A 47 -1.95 -3.72 -19.28
C LYS A 47 -2.41 -5.12 -18.90
N ILE A 48 -3.14 -5.25 -17.80
CA ILE A 48 -3.69 -6.52 -17.34
C ILE A 48 -5.19 -6.40 -17.06
N LYS A 49 -5.93 -7.48 -17.29
CA LYS A 49 -7.35 -7.60 -16.91
C LYS A 49 -7.45 -8.48 -15.66
N PRO A 50 -8.47 -8.30 -14.81
CA PRO A 50 -8.74 -9.27 -13.76
C PRO A 50 -9.03 -10.65 -14.37
N GLU A 51 -8.68 -11.70 -13.63
CA GLU A 51 -9.10 -13.06 -13.92
C GLU A 51 -10.60 -13.22 -13.65
N TYR A 52 -11.07 -12.62 -12.56
CA TYR A 52 -12.49 -12.51 -12.23
C TYR A 52 -12.82 -11.23 -11.47
N SER A 53 -14.09 -10.84 -11.51
CA SER A 53 -14.70 -9.77 -10.73
C SER A 53 -16.03 -10.26 -10.16
N ILE A 54 -16.21 -10.18 -8.84
CA ILE A 54 -17.42 -10.70 -8.16
C ILE A 54 -18.02 -9.57 -7.32
N LYS A 55 -19.34 -9.36 -7.44
CA LYS A 55 -20.06 -8.37 -6.63
C LYS A 55 -19.96 -8.74 -5.14
N LEU A 56 -19.58 -7.78 -4.31
CA LEU A 56 -19.59 -7.93 -2.85
C LEU A 56 -21.00 -7.73 -2.28
N SER A 57 -21.22 -8.19 -1.04
CA SER A 57 -22.48 -7.96 -0.33
C SER A 57 -22.81 -6.47 -0.25
N ASP A 58 -24.11 -6.12 -0.25
CA ASP A 58 -24.57 -4.74 -0.05
C ASP A 58 -24.23 -4.20 1.35
N SER A 59 -23.85 -5.06 2.30
CA SER A 59 -23.25 -4.63 3.57
C SER A 59 -21.84 -4.04 3.43
N ILE A 60 -21.19 -4.15 2.26
CA ILE A 60 -19.79 -3.74 2.05
C ILE A 60 -19.69 -2.78 0.85
N HIS A 61 -20.56 -1.79 0.79
CA HIS A 61 -20.75 -0.92 -0.37
C HIS A 61 -19.66 0.15 -0.55
N GLU A 62 -18.91 0.45 0.51
CA GLU A 62 -17.87 1.50 0.60
C GLU A 62 -16.54 0.86 1.05
N THR A 63 -16.19 -0.30 0.49
CA THR A 63 -14.96 -1.03 0.86
C THR A 63 -13.70 -0.21 0.61
N SER A 64 -12.95 0.13 1.67
CA SER A 64 -11.77 1.01 1.55
C SER A 64 -10.44 0.24 1.65
N GLY A 65 -10.29 -0.63 2.65
CA GLY A 65 -9.07 -1.44 2.85
C GLY A 65 -9.31 -2.94 2.73
N ILE A 66 -8.26 -3.72 2.43
CA ILE A 66 -8.33 -5.20 2.46
C ILE A 66 -6.97 -5.84 2.83
N ILE A 67 -6.98 -6.86 3.69
CA ILE A 67 -5.81 -7.67 4.05
C ILE A 67 -6.13 -9.16 4.04
N ALA A 68 -5.09 -10.01 3.98
CA ALA A 68 -5.24 -11.45 4.07
C ALA A 68 -4.59 -12.00 5.34
N PHE A 69 -5.34 -12.66 6.22
CA PHE A 69 -4.83 -13.46 7.33
C PHE A 69 -5.91 -14.42 7.85
N ASP A 70 -5.48 -15.47 8.58
CA ASP A 70 -6.41 -16.46 9.14
C ASP A 70 -7.33 -17.10 8.07
N ASN A 71 -6.77 -17.37 6.89
CA ASN A 71 -7.46 -17.93 5.72
C ASN A 71 -8.66 -17.11 5.19
N LEU A 72 -8.76 -15.84 5.58
CA LEU A 72 -9.79 -14.91 5.13
C LEU A 72 -9.18 -13.63 4.58
N LEU A 73 -9.96 -12.96 3.74
CA LEU A 73 -9.74 -11.58 3.32
C LEU A 73 -10.57 -10.65 4.21
N TRP A 74 -9.93 -9.77 4.96
CA TRP A 74 -10.57 -8.87 5.91
C TRP A 74 -10.66 -7.47 5.33
N THR A 75 -11.87 -6.91 5.27
CA THR A 75 -12.15 -5.56 4.75
C THR A 75 -13.10 -4.79 5.69
N HIS A 76 -13.21 -3.48 5.49
CA HIS A 76 -14.13 -2.60 6.20
C HIS A 76 -14.75 -1.60 5.20
N ASN A 77 -15.86 -0.98 5.59
CA ASN A 77 -16.37 0.20 4.87
C ASN A 77 -15.65 1.47 5.34
N ASP A 78 -15.80 2.54 4.54
CA ASP A 78 -15.21 3.85 4.79
C ASP A 78 -15.78 4.52 6.04
N ASP A 79 -17.08 4.81 6.10
CA ASP A 79 -17.67 5.61 7.19
C ASP A 79 -18.82 4.87 7.91
N HIS A 80 -19.12 5.28 9.16
CA HIS A 80 -20.18 4.82 10.06
C HIS A 80 -20.15 3.34 10.49
N ASP A 81 -19.90 2.42 9.57
CA ASP A 81 -19.87 0.98 9.85
C ASP A 81 -18.57 0.60 10.56
N LYS A 82 -18.71 0.03 11.74
CA LYS A 82 -17.59 -0.39 12.60
C LYS A 82 -17.29 -1.88 12.49
N THR A 83 -17.84 -2.53 11.47
CA THR A 83 -17.71 -3.96 11.25
C THR A 83 -16.52 -4.25 10.33
N ILE A 84 -15.64 -5.15 10.77
CA ILE A 84 -14.63 -5.78 9.91
C ILE A 84 -15.20 -7.09 9.38
N TYR A 85 -15.25 -7.23 8.06
CA TYR A 85 -15.83 -8.37 7.36
C TYR A 85 -14.73 -9.33 6.91
N GLY A 86 -14.81 -10.58 7.34
CA GLY A 86 -13.94 -11.67 6.89
C GLY A 86 -14.61 -12.42 5.73
N LEU A 87 -13.98 -12.36 4.55
CA LEU A 87 -14.46 -12.89 3.29
C LEU A 87 -13.63 -14.09 2.84
N ASP A 88 -14.22 -14.98 2.04
CA ASP A 88 -13.42 -15.86 1.19
C ASP A 88 -12.95 -15.14 -0.09
N THR A 89 -12.18 -15.84 -0.91
CA THR A 89 -11.61 -15.32 -2.17
C THR A 89 -12.64 -15.01 -3.25
N LEU A 90 -13.90 -15.42 -3.04
CA LEU A 90 -15.05 -15.11 -3.90
C LEU A 90 -15.93 -14.01 -3.31
N GLY A 91 -15.51 -13.37 -2.21
CA GLY A 91 -16.21 -12.24 -1.60
C GLY A 91 -17.39 -12.63 -0.71
N LYS A 92 -17.58 -13.92 -0.38
CA LYS A 92 -18.63 -14.36 0.53
C LYS A 92 -18.20 -14.10 1.97
N ILE A 93 -19.07 -13.46 2.74
CA ILE A 93 -18.85 -13.18 4.16
C ILE A 93 -18.94 -14.49 4.97
N HIS A 94 -17.87 -14.79 5.73
CA HIS A 94 -17.81 -15.88 6.70
C HIS A 94 -17.76 -15.38 8.15
N LYS A 95 -17.20 -14.19 8.38
CA LYS A 95 -17.07 -13.61 9.72
C LYS A 95 -17.38 -12.12 9.71
N LYS A 96 -17.92 -11.61 10.82
CA LYS A 96 -18.17 -10.19 11.07
C LYS A 96 -17.71 -9.87 12.48
N ASN A 97 -16.78 -8.94 12.61
CA ASN A 97 -16.24 -8.49 13.88
C ASN A 97 -16.58 -7.01 14.07
N PHE A 98 -17.50 -6.71 14.99
CA PHE A 98 -17.89 -5.34 15.31
C PHE A 98 -16.93 -4.72 16.32
N LEU A 99 -16.38 -3.55 16.03
CA LEU A 99 -15.48 -2.81 16.92
C LEU A 99 -16.29 -1.79 17.74
N ASP A 100 -16.86 -2.24 18.85
CA ASP A 100 -17.74 -1.46 19.70
C ASP A 100 -17.08 -0.17 20.25
N GLN A 101 -15.82 -0.29 20.69
CA GLN A 101 -15.03 0.80 21.26
C GLN A 101 -14.45 1.76 20.21
N ALA A 102 -14.53 1.41 18.92
CA ALA A 102 -14.02 2.27 17.87
C ALA A 102 -15.04 3.33 17.44
N ILE A 103 -14.53 4.40 16.84
CA ILE A 103 -15.31 5.38 16.09
C ILE A 103 -14.83 5.27 14.65
N ASN A 104 -15.76 5.14 13.73
CA ASN A 104 -15.47 5.25 12.31
C ASN A 104 -15.93 6.63 11.84
N ASN A 105 -14.96 7.50 11.54
CA ASN A 105 -15.21 8.82 10.96
C ASN A 105 -14.88 8.86 9.46
N ASP A 106 -13.87 8.09 9.02
CA ASP A 106 -13.26 8.12 7.66
C ASP A 106 -12.16 7.02 7.61
N TRP A 107 -12.57 5.74 7.67
CA TRP A 107 -11.66 4.60 7.63
C TRP A 107 -11.23 4.25 6.21
N GLU A 108 -9.98 4.54 5.90
CA GLU A 108 -9.49 4.45 4.52
C GLU A 108 -8.75 3.13 4.23
N GLU A 109 -7.91 2.65 5.17
CA GLU A 109 -7.01 1.52 4.91
C GLU A 109 -6.89 0.59 6.12
N ILE A 110 -6.63 -0.69 5.84
CA ILE A 110 -6.25 -1.69 6.83
C ILE A 110 -4.89 -2.31 6.48
N SER A 111 -4.01 -2.43 7.47
CA SER A 111 -2.72 -3.10 7.33
C SER A 111 -2.44 -3.99 8.54
N GLN A 112 -1.31 -4.69 8.55
CA GLN A 112 -1.01 -5.67 9.59
C GLN A 112 0.48 -5.89 9.79
N ASP A 113 0.84 -6.32 11.00
CA ASP A 113 2.07 -7.05 11.27
C ASP A 113 1.75 -8.45 11.84
N SER A 114 2.74 -9.17 12.37
CA SER A 114 2.53 -10.51 12.91
C SER A 114 1.58 -10.57 14.10
N THR A 115 1.37 -9.46 14.80
CA THR A 115 0.67 -9.40 16.10
C THR A 115 -0.54 -8.47 16.10
N HIS A 116 -0.56 -7.45 15.25
CA HIS A 116 -1.60 -6.43 15.26
C HIS A 116 -2.19 -6.20 13.86
N LEU A 117 -3.45 -5.78 13.85
CA LEU A 117 -4.10 -5.08 12.75
C LEU A 117 -3.97 -3.58 12.98
N PHE A 118 -3.95 -2.83 11.90
CA PHE A 118 -3.90 -1.38 11.91
C PHE A 118 -5.01 -0.87 10.99
N ILE A 119 -5.87 0.05 11.45
CA ILE A 119 -6.93 0.65 10.63
C ILE A 119 -6.75 2.17 10.66
N GLY A 120 -6.68 2.78 9.49
CA GLY A 120 -6.47 4.22 9.33
C GLY A 120 -7.76 5.01 9.36
N ASP A 121 -7.98 5.82 10.40
CA ASP A 121 -9.04 6.83 10.46
C ASP A 121 -8.40 8.20 10.19
N PHE A 122 -8.19 8.49 8.91
CA PHE A 122 -7.34 9.59 8.49
C PHE A 122 -7.68 10.20 7.12
N GLY A 123 -8.80 9.80 6.50
CA GLY A 123 -9.31 10.49 5.32
C GLY A 123 -9.51 11.96 5.65
N ASN A 124 -9.26 12.84 4.68
CA ASN A 124 -9.22 14.29 4.88
C ASN A 124 -9.61 15.06 3.59
N ASN A 125 -10.41 14.42 2.76
CA ASN A 125 -10.78 14.92 1.43
C ASN A 125 -11.83 16.05 1.48
N ALA A 126 -12.70 16.08 2.51
CA ALA A 126 -13.86 16.97 2.57
C ALA A 126 -13.50 18.44 2.77
N SER A 127 -12.50 18.75 3.59
CA SER A 127 -12.04 20.13 3.81
C SER A 127 -10.54 20.27 4.11
N GLY A 128 -9.79 19.17 4.13
CA GLY A 128 -8.33 19.18 4.26
C GLY A 128 -7.80 19.72 5.58
N ASN A 129 -8.63 19.77 6.64
CA ASN A 129 -8.29 20.41 7.91
C ASN A 129 -8.54 19.51 9.14
N ARG A 130 -8.73 18.20 8.97
CA ARG A 130 -8.81 17.29 10.12
C ARG A 130 -7.56 17.39 10.98
N THR A 131 -7.79 17.38 12.30
CA THR A 131 -6.74 17.49 13.33
C THR A 131 -6.68 16.27 14.24
N ASP A 132 -7.55 15.29 13.99
CA ASP A 132 -7.75 14.08 14.77
C ASP A 132 -7.34 12.82 13.98
N LEU A 133 -6.44 12.96 13.00
CA LEU A 133 -5.95 11.84 12.19
C LEU A 133 -5.32 10.78 13.09
N LYS A 134 -5.74 9.52 12.93
CA LYS A 134 -5.32 8.44 13.81
C LYS A 134 -5.27 7.09 13.11
N ILE A 135 -4.59 6.15 13.73
CA ILE A 135 -4.56 4.74 13.35
C ILE A 135 -4.94 3.92 14.57
N LEU A 136 -5.97 3.09 14.43
CA LEU A 136 -6.35 2.08 15.41
C LEU A 136 -5.37 0.92 15.32
N LYS A 137 -4.75 0.54 16.43
CA LYS A 137 -3.86 -0.61 16.53
C LYS A 137 -4.56 -1.68 17.36
N ILE A 138 -4.88 -2.81 16.74
CA ILE A 138 -5.75 -3.84 17.31
C ILE A 138 -4.97 -5.13 17.47
N GLU A 139 -4.90 -5.70 18.69
CA GLU A 139 -4.23 -6.98 18.88
C GLU A 139 -4.98 -8.12 18.16
N LYS A 140 -4.32 -8.82 17.24
CA LYS A 140 -4.95 -9.86 16.41
C LYS A 140 -5.61 -10.97 17.22
N LYS A 141 -4.97 -11.39 18.33
CA LYS A 141 -5.50 -12.44 19.18
C LYS A 141 -6.86 -12.03 19.76
N SER A 142 -6.91 -10.88 20.41
CA SER A 142 -8.15 -10.30 20.96
C SER A 142 -9.23 -10.08 19.91
N PHE A 143 -8.84 -9.64 18.69
CA PHE A 143 -9.74 -9.49 17.55
C PHE A 143 -10.38 -10.81 17.13
N LEU A 144 -9.59 -11.89 17.04
CA LEU A 144 -10.10 -13.21 16.66
C LEU A 144 -11.01 -13.82 17.72
N GLU A 145 -10.73 -13.55 19.00
CA GLU A 145 -11.52 -13.96 20.18
C GLU A 145 -12.79 -13.11 20.40
N GLY A 146 -12.99 -12.04 19.60
CA GLY A 146 -14.18 -11.20 19.65
C GLY A 146 -14.19 -10.16 20.77
N ASN A 147 -13.05 -9.90 21.41
CA ASN A 147 -12.89 -8.91 22.48
C ASN A 147 -11.72 -7.98 22.15
N PRO A 148 -11.80 -7.16 21.09
CA PRO A 148 -10.65 -6.45 20.54
C PRO A 148 -10.05 -5.46 21.55
N ILE A 149 -8.75 -5.58 21.78
CA ILE A 149 -7.93 -4.60 22.50
C ILE A 149 -7.42 -3.60 21.47
N ILE A 150 -7.84 -2.34 21.62
CA ILE A 150 -7.56 -1.27 20.66
C ILE A 150 -6.72 -0.18 21.34
N GLU A 151 -5.58 0.13 20.73
CA GLU A 151 -4.77 1.30 21.04
C GLU A 151 -4.86 2.33 19.90
N THR A 152 -4.44 3.58 20.16
CA THR A 152 -4.48 4.64 19.16
C THR A 152 -3.09 5.23 18.91
N ILE A 153 -2.75 5.39 17.64
CA ILE A 153 -1.59 6.14 17.15
C ILE A 153 -2.13 7.39 16.46
N SER A 154 -2.02 8.55 17.09
CA SER A 154 -2.47 9.83 16.53
C SER A 154 -1.31 10.49 15.79
N PHE A 155 -1.60 11.25 14.73
CA PHE A 155 -0.55 11.97 14.03
C PHE A 155 -1.00 13.28 13.39
N ARG A 156 0.00 14.11 13.10
CA ARG A 156 -0.10 15.25 12.18
C ARG A 156 1.05 15.22 11.20
N TYR A 157 0.88 15.81 10.03
CA TYR A 157 1.97 15.94 9.06
C TYR A 157 3.02 16.96 9.50
N SER A 158 4.29 16.69 9.19
CA SER A 158 5.41 17.57 9.52
C SER A 158 5.34 18.96 8.87
N ASP A 159 4.63 19.07 7.75
CA ASP A 159 4.65 20.21 6.84
C ASP A 159 3.26 20.76 6.49
N GLN A 160 2.18 20.22 7.06
CA GLN A 160 0.85 20.84 6.98
C GLN A 160 0.76 22.02 7.96
N ARG A 161 0.89 23.25 7.45
CA ARG A 161 0.84 24.48 8.25
C ARG A 161 -0.51 25.19 8.21
N ASP A 162 -1.26 25.03 7.12
CA ASP A 162 -2.56 25.62 6.93
C ASP A 162 -3.66 24.57 7.20
N LEU A 163 -4.46 24.83 8.23
CA LEU A 163 -5.63 24.04 8.63
C LEU A 163 -6.93 24.85 8.48
N SER A 164 -6.93 25.90 7.66
CA SER A 164 -8.19 26.52 7.24
C SER A 164 -8.95 25.56 6.34
N ALA A 165 -10.26 25.48 6.54
CA ALA A 165 -11.15 24.65 5.72
C ALA A 165 -11.00 25.05 4.24
N LYS A 166 -10.83 24.05 3.37
CA LYS A 166 -10.77 24.19 1.91
C LYS A 166 -11.98 23.53 1.27
N GLU A 167 -12.15 23.78 -0.03
CA GLU A 167 -13.12 23.04 -0.83
C GLU A 167 -12.75 21.55 -0.90
N PRO A 168 -13.74 20.64 -0.98
CA PRO A 168 -13.50 19.21 -1.10
C PRO A 168 -12.54 18.88 -2.24
N ASN A 169 -11.66 17.91 -2.03
CA ASN A 169 -10.76 17.38 -3.06
C ASN A 169 -9.81 18.44 -3.66
N THR A 170 -9.34 19.39 -2.85
CA THR A 170 -8.40 20.43 -3.31
C THR A 170 -7.03 20.40 -2.63
N THR A 171 -6.85 19.58 -1.59
CA THR A 171 -5.60 19.50 -0.82
C THR A 171 -4.74 18.30 -1.22
N ASN A 172 -3.52 18.25 -0.68
CA ASN A 172 -2.57 17.14 -0.85
C ASN A 172 -2.31 16.38 0.47
N PHE A 173 -3.12 16.66 1.51
CA PHE A 173 -2.99 16.10 2.87
C PHE A 173 -4.11 15.11 3.21
N ASP A 174 -4.75 14.60 2.18
CA ASP A 174 -5.65 13.46 2.23
C ASP A 174 -4.82 12.17 2.26
N CYS A 175 -5.01 11.32 3.27
CA CYS A 175 -4.30 10.04 3.39
C CYS A 175 -5.28 8.93 3.07
N GLU A 176 -4.91 8.01 2.18
CA GLU A 176 -5.80 6.88 1.89
C GLU A 176 -5.09 5.53 1.88
N ALA A 177 -3.77 5.49 2.00
CA ALA A 177 -3.06 4.21 2.06
C ALA A 177 -1.90 4.26 3.04
N PHE A 178 -1.59 3.11 3.63
CA PHE A 178 -0.39 2.94 4.44
C PHE A 178 0.10 1.49 4.46
N ILE A 179 1.36 1.32 4.84
CA ILE A 179 1.95 0.02 5.09
C ILE A 179 2.61 -0.01 6.47
N VAL A 180 2.66 -1.20 7.05
CA VAL A 180 3.27 -1.45 8.35
C VAL A 180 4.56 -2.24 8.15
N SER A 181 5.68 -1.66 8.57
CA SER A 181 6.98 -2.33 8.61
C SER A 181 7.28 -2.83 10.03
N LYS A 182 8.45 -3.45 10.24
CA LYS A 182 8.86 -3.91 11.57
C LYS A 182 8.86 -2.80 12.64
N ASP A 183 9.28 -1.58 12.31
CA ASP A 183 9.46 -0.48 13.26
C ASP A 183 8.55 0.73 13.02
N SER A 184 8.09 0.91 11.77
CA SER A 184 7.45 2.15 11.32
C SER A 184 6.17 1.90 10.52
N ILE A 185 5.32 2.92 10.47
CA ILE A 185 4.20 3.04 9.53
C ILE A 185 4.64 4.02 8.44
N TYR A 186 4.36 3.66 7.17
CA TYR A 186 4.55 4.56 6.04
C TYR A 186 3.20 4.92 5.44
N LEU A 187 2.88 6.21 5.40
CA LEU A 187 1.63 6.75 4.87
C LEU A 187 1.81 7.23 3.44
N PHE A 188 0.78 7.09 2.61
CA PHE A 188 0.74 7.54 1.23
C PHE A 188 -0.45 8.46 1.03
N THR A 189 -0.19 9.71 0.66
CA THR A 189 -1.27 10.68 0.43
C THR A 189 -1.94 10.53 -0.94
N LYS A 190 -3.24 10.79 -0.98
CA LYS A 190 -4.05 10.96 -2.19
C LYS A 190 -4.04 12.43 -2.58
N GLN A 191 -3.10 12.83 -3.43
CA GLN A 191 -2.96 14.25 -3.77
C GLN A 191 -3.91 14.67 -4.89
N TRP A 192 -5.07 15.22 -4.52
CA TRP A 192 -6.10 15.67 -5.46
C TRP A 192 -5.59 16.75 -6.44
N SER A 193 -4.81 17.70 -5.93
CA SER A 193 -4.27 18.79 -6.75
C SER A 193 -3.18 18.30 -7.71
N SER A 194 -2.19 17.56 -7.21
CA SER A 194 -0.96 17.24 -7.95
C SER A 194 -0.98 15.87 -8.67
N SER A 195 -1.85 14.93 -8.25
CA SER A 195 -1.81 13.51 -8.67
C SER A 195 -0.47 12.81 -8.42
N LEU A 196 0.21 13.23 -7.36
CA LEU A 196 1.37 12.57 -6.76
C LEU A 196 0.94 11.80 -5.51
N THR A 197 1.89 11.17 -4.84
CA THR A 197 1.73 10.72 -3.45
C THR A 197 2.95 11.15 -2.64
N SER A 198 2.71 11.68 -1.44
CA SER A 198 3.79 11.93 -0.48
C SER A 198 3.87 10.75 0.45
N ILE A 199 5.09 10.29 0.70
CA ILE A 199 5.40 9.18 1.60
C ILE A 199 5.85 9.79 2.91
N TYR A 200 5.05 9.60 3.96
CA TYR A 200 5.41 9.98 5.33
C TYR A 200 5.77 8.76 6.15
N VAL A 201 6.55 8.96 7.22
CA VAL A 201 6.89 7.89 8.18
C VAL A 201 6.57 8.33 9.61
N LEU A 202 6.07 7.40 10.42
CA LEU A 202 5.89 7.56 11.86
C LEU A 202 6.16 6.23 12.61
N PRO A 203 6.47 6.27 13.92
CA PRO A 203 6.58 5.05 14.73
C PRO A 203 5.26 4.29 14.85
N LYS A 204 5.33 2.98 15.10
CA LYS A 204 4.15 2.13 15.40
C LYS A 204 3.66 2.20 16.85
N GLN A 205 4.32 3.01 17.69
CA GLN A 205 3.98 3.11 19.10
C GLN A 205 2.72 3.95 19.28
N SER A 206 1.81 3.53 20.16
CA SER A 206 0.64 4.29 20.57
C SER A 206 1.03 5.67 21.12
N GLY A 207 0.20 6.69 20.88
CA GLY A 207 0.43 8.08 21.27
C GLY A 207 0.49 9.06 20.10
N ASP A 208 0.88 10.30 20.39
CA ASP A 208 0.90 11.40 19.43
C ASP A 208 2.24 11.51 18.69
N HIS A 209 2.18 11.53 17.35
CA HIS A 209 3.37 11.59 16.50
C HIS A 209 3.31 12.73 15.48
N VAL A 210 4.49 13.05 14.95
CA VAL A 210 4.61 13.90 13.76
C VAL A 210 5.10 13.01 12.62
N ALA A 211 4.23 12.78 11.63
CA ALA A 211 4.57 12.02 10.44
C ALA A 211 5.57 12.82 9.60
N GLN A 212 6.77 12.28 9.41
CA GLN A 212 7.88 12.95 8.73
C GLN A 212 7.84 12.68 7.23
N LEU A 213 7.84 13.74 6.40
CA LEU A 213 7.95 13.59 4.95
C LEU A 213 9.28 12.92 4.57
N LYS A 214 9.21 11.81 3.82
CA LYS A 214 10.38 11.12 3.27
C LYS A 214 10.60 11.47 1.81
N HIS A 215 9.59 11.25 0.98
CA HIS A 215 9.67 11.40 -0.46
C HIS A 215 8.33 11.81 -1.05
N THR A 216 8.34 12.29 -2.29
CA THR A 216 7.14 12.44 -3.11
C THR A 216 7.34 11.65 -4.40
N LEU A 217 6.36 10.82 -4.73
CA LEU A 217 6.36 9.95 -5.91
C LEU A 217 5.34 10.44 -6.94
N ASN A 218 5.78 10.55 -8.18
CA ASN A 218 4.89 10.84 -9.31
C ASN A 218 4.19 9.58 -9.81
N THR A 219 3.03 9.30 -9.22
CA THR A 219 2.13 8.18 -9.55
C THR A 219 1.29 8.44 -10.79
N LYS A 220 1.11 9.71 -11.17
CA LYS A 220 0.19 10.17 -12.23
C LYS A 220 -1.24 9.72 -11.96
N GLY A 221 -1.65 9.74 -10.70
CA GLY A 221 -2.97 9.34 -10.25
C GLY A 221 -3.11 9.42 -8.73
N LEU A 222 -4.34 9.20 -8.28
CA LEU A 222 -4.75 9.17 -6.88
C LEU A 222 -4.48 7.76 -6.35
N ILE A 223 -3.76 7.67 -5.23
CA ILE A 223 -3.52 6.41 -4.51
C ILE A 223 -4.62 6.25 -3.47
N THR A 224 -5.09 5.02 -3.30
CA THR A 224 -6.22 4.65 -2.42
C THR A 224 -5.97 3.39 -1.59
N GLY A 225 -4.96 2.59 -1.94
CA GLY A 225 -4.64 1.42 -1.14
C GLY A 225 -3.20 0.96 -1.35
N ALA A 226 -2.68 0.23 -0.36
CA ALA A 226 -1.34 -0.30 -0.38
C ALA A 226 -1.24 -1.68 0.30
N THR A 227 -0.39 -2.54 -0.25
CA THR A 227 -0.02 -3.80 0.39
C THR A 227 1.49 -3.97 0.37
N TYR A 228 2.00 -4.66 1.39
CA TYR A 228 3.43 -4.76 1.64
C TYR A 228 3.87 -6.18 1.98
N LEU A 229 4.86 -6.68 1.25
CA LEU A 229 5.60 -7.90 1.56
C LEU A 229 7.03 -7.53 1.96
N GLU A 230 7.23 -7.30 3.26
CA GLU A 230 8.49 -6.83 3.83
C GLU A 230 9.68 -7.73 3.51
N GLN A 231 9.53 -9.06 3.66
CA GLN A 231 10.62 -10.00 3.37
C GLN A 231 11.00 -10.04 1.88
N LYS A 232 10.13 -9.51 1.02
CA LYS A 232 10.31 -9.47 -0.44
C LYS A 232 10.65 -8.08 -0.95
N ASN A 233 10.82 -7.08 -0.07
CA ASN A 233 10.99 -5.67 -0.44
C ASN A 233 10.04 -5.26 -1.58
N LEU A 234 8.74 -5.52 -1.40
CA LEU A 234 7.72 -5.30 -2.43
C LEU A 234 6.53 -4.57 -1.85
N VAL A 235 6.33 -3.33 -2.29
CA VAL A 235 5.11 -2.55 -2.06
C VAL A 235 4.32 -2.52 -3.37
N ALA A 236 3.03 -2.82 -3.28
CA ALA A 236 2.09 -2.61 -4.38
C ALA A 236 1.03 -1.60 -3.94
N LEU A 237 0.93 -0.51 -4.68
CA LEU A 237 -0.11 0.50 -4.51
C LEU A 237 -1.19 0.30 -5.56
N CYS A 238 -2.44 0.57 -5.22
CA CYS A 238 -3.53 0.73 -6.17
C CYS A 238 -4.08 2.16 -6.16
N GLY A 239 -4.85 2.47 -7.18
CA GLY A 239 -5.42 3.78 -7.37
C GLY A 239 -5.96 4.00 -8.77
N TYR A 240 -6.31 5.25 -9.08
CA TYR A 240 -6.90 5.62 -10.37
C TYR A 240 -6.44 7.01 -10.83
N SER A 241 -6.40 7.22 -12.15
CA SER A 241 -6.12 8.55 -12.72
C SER A 241 -7.29 9.52 -12.49
N LYS A 242 -7.11 10.84 -12.67
CA LYS A 242 -8.22 11.83 -12.61
C LYS A 242 -9.44 11.53 -13.51
N ILE A 243 -9.27 10.74 -14.59
CA ILE A 243 -10.37 10.28 -15.45
C ILE A 243 -10.95 8.91 -15.05
N GLY A 244 -10.61 8.41 -13.85
CA GLY A 244 -11.11 7.16 -13.29
C GLY A 244 -10.57 5.89 -13.93
N LYS A 245 -9.36 5.91 -14.53
CA LYS A 245 -8.67 4.71 -15.02
C LYS A 245 -7.82 4.07 -13.93
N PRO A 246 -8.14 2.84 -13.48
CA PRO A 246 -7.39 2.19 -12.41
C PRO A 246 -5.99 1.75 -12.84
N PHE A 247 -5.07 1.72 -11.88
CA PHE A 247 -3.69 1.29 -12.06
C PHE A 247 -3.14 0.64 -10.79
N LEU A 248 -2.08 -0.14 -10.96
CA LEU A 248 -1.19 -0.54 -9.88
C LEU A 248 0.14 0.18 -10.03
N TYR A 249 0.80 0.46 -8.92
CA TYR A 249 2.16 1.00 -8.88
C TYR A 249 3.03 0.13 -7.98
N LEU A 250 3.98 -0.56 -8.59
CA LEU A 250 4.89 -1.47 -7.89
C LEU A 250 6.18 -0.74 -7.53
N LEU A 251 6.60 -0.88 -6.28
CA LEU A 251 7.91 -0.47 -5.77
C LEU A 251 8.59 -1.74 -5.26
N TYR A 252 9.71 -2.13 -5.86
CA TYR A 252 10.38 -3.39 -5.52
C TYR A 252 11.89 -3.32 -5.72
N ASP A 253 12.64 -4.27 -5.15
CA ASP A 253 14.11 -4.33 -5.28
C ASP A 253 14.79 -3.04 -4.78
N TYR A 254 14.20 -2.42 -3.76
CA TYR A 254 14.72 -1.23 -3.12
C TYR A 254 15.62 -1.58 -1.93
N LYS A 255 16.39 -0.60 -1.47
CA LYS A 255 17.35 -0.75 -0.36
C LYS A 255 16.73 -0.28 0.95
N ASN A 256 16.75 -1.14 1.95
CA ASN A 256 16.19 -0.85 3.28
C ASN A 256 14.73 -0.36 3.14
N ASN A 257 14.41 0.80 3.69
CA ASN A 257 13.09 1.43 3.58
C ASN A 257 13.05 2.62 2.60
N ASP A 258 14.05 2.77 1.73
CA ASP A 258 14.02 3.77 0.65
C ASP A 258 13.30 3.18 -0.57
N PHE A 259 11.97 3.20 -0.56
CA PHE A 259 11.14 2.59 -1.60
C PHE A 259 11.39 3.13 -3.02
N LEU A 260 12.01 4.30 -3.15
CA LEU A 260 12.29 4.91 -4.46
C LEU A 260 13.66 4.55 -5.01
N SER A 261 14.53 3.93 -4.22
CA SER A 261 15.86 3.44 -4.66
C SER A 261 15.82 2.22 -5.58
N GLY A 262 14.68 1.51 -5.64
CA GLY A 262 14.49 0.30 -6.44
C GLY A 262 13.67 0.52 -7.71
N ASN A 263 13.12 -0.57 -8.24
CA ASN A 263 12.26 -0.59 -9.41
C ASN A 263 10.91 0.07 -9.13
N LYS A 264 10.47 0.90 -10.08
CA LYS A 264 9.19 1.62 -10.05
C LYS A 264 8.41 1.27 -11.31
N ARG A 265 7.28 0.55 -11.18
CA ARG A 265 6.54 0.03 -12.34
C ARG A 265 5.05 0.30 -12.20
N ARG A 266 4.54 1.15 -13.10
CA ARG A 266 3.09 1.42 -13.22
C ARG A 266 2.44 0.44 -14.20
N ILE A 267 1.35 -0.19 -13.77
CA ILE A 267 0.57 -1.16 -14.55
C ILE A 267 -0.84 -0.61 -14.72
N THR A 268 -1.35 -0.61 -15.95
CA THR A 268 -2.73 -0.19 -16.20
C THR A 268 -3.67 -1.38 -16.05
N LEU A 269 -4.74 -1.22 -15.30
CA LEU A 269 -5.78 -2.24 -15.17
C LEU A 269 -6.84 -2.02 -16.25
N LYS A 270 -7.23 -3.08 -16.95
CA LYS A 270 -8.24 -3.07 -18.01
C LYS A 270 -9.65 -3.15 -17.40
N PHE A 271 -9.99 -2.16 -16.59
CA PHE A 271 -11.34 -1.94 -16.06
C PHE A 271 -12.09 -0.85 -16.85
N PRO A 272 -13.42 -0.81 -16.75
CA PRO A 272 -14.18 0.42 -17.00
C PRO A 272 -13.74 1.53 -16.02
N ILE A 273 -14.38 2.69 -16.10
CA ILE A 273 -14.16 3.74 -15.09
C ILE A 273 -14.72 3.24 -13.76
N LEU A 274 -13.86 3.08 -12.76
CA LEU A 274 -14.20 2.71 -11.39
C LEU A 274 -13.13 3.20 -10.41
N GLN A 275 -13.46 3.22 -9.13
CA GLN A 275 -12.58 3.57 -8.02
C GLN A 275 -12.13 2.29 -7.33
N ILE A 276 -10.88 1.88 -7.54
CA ILE A 276 -10.29 0.78 -6.74
C ILE A 276 -9.86 1.41 -5.42
N GLU A 277 -10.16 0.77 -4.29
CA GLU A 277 -9.70 1.20 -2.97
C GLU A 277 -8.64 0.25 -2.42
N GLY A 278 -9.04 -0.93 -1.96
CA GLY A 278 -8.16 -1.86 -1.27
C GLY A 278 -7.35 -2.78 -2.20
N ILE A 279 -6.17 -3.20 -1.73
CA ILE A 279 -5.32 -4.22 -2.36
C ILE A 279 -4.72 -5.16 -1.31
N ALA A 280 -4.76 -6.47 -1.57
CA ALA A 280 -4.13 -7.48 -0.73
C ALA A 280 -3.38 -8.53 -1.55
N THR A 281 -2.32 -9.09 -0.97
CA THR A 281 -1.63 -10.27 -1.48
C THR A 281 -1.01 -11.06 -0.33
N GLN A 282 -0.81 -12.36 -0.54
CA GLN A 282 -0.03 -13.21 0.39
C GLN A 282 1.31 -13.64 -0.22
N ASP A 283 1.42 -13.68 -1.54
CA ASP A 283 2.58 -14.22 -2.24
C ASP A 283 3.30 -13.21 -3.15
N GLY A 284 2.69 -12.05 -3.42
CA GLY A 284 3.24 -11.02 -4.29
C GLY A 284 3.07 -11.31 -5.78
N LEU A 285 2.34 -12.37 -6.14
CA LEU A 285 1.98 -12.71 -7.50
C LEU A 285 0.48 -12.55 -7.72
N HIS A 286 -0.32 -13.04 -6.78
CA HIS A 286 -1.78 -13.02 -6.85
C HIS A 286 -2.33 -11.93 -5.94
N TYR A 287 -3.15 -11.05 -6.49
CA TYR A 287 -3.66 -9.88 -5.82
C TYR A 287 -5.18 -9.86 -5.81
N TYR A 288 -5.74 -9.52 -4.65
CA TYR A 288 -7.14 -9.17 -4.48
C TYR A 288 -7.27 -7.66 -4.44
N LEU A 289 -8.20 -7.11 -5.20
CA LEU A 289 -8.53 -5.68 -5.18
C LEU A 289 -10.02 -5.49 -4.92
N THR A 290 -10.38 -4.40 -4.28
CA THR A 290 -11.79 -4.02 -4.09
C THR A 290 -12.10 -2.69 -4.74
N ASN A 291 -13.37 -2.50 -5.09
CA ASN A 291 -13.90 -1.22 -5.55
C ASN A 291 -15.20 -0.91 -4.81
N GLU A 292 -15.46 0.38 -4.59
CA GLU A 292 -16.72 0.86 -4.04
C GLU A 292 -17.84 0.86 -5.08
N SER A 293 -19.08 0.96 -4.57
CA SER A 293 -20.24 1.24 -5.40
C SER A 293 -20.21 2.68 -5.93
N LEU A 294 -20.14 2.84 -7.25
CA LEU A 294 -20.17 4.15 -7.91
C LEU A 294 -21.43 4.30 -8.78
N VAL A 295 -22.31 5.20 -8.38
CA VAL A 295 -23.54 5.54 -9.12
C VAL A 295 -23.50 7.01 -9.57
N ARG A 296 -23.42 7.26 -10.88
CA ARG A 296 -23.64 8.57 -11.49
C ARG A 296 -24.70 8.47 -12.58
N LYS A 297 -25.95 8.75 -12.22
CA LYS A 297 -27.09 8.65 -13.13
C LYS A 297 -26.95 9.64 -14.31
N PRO A 298 -27.34 9.25 -15.54
CA PRO A 298 -27.88 7.95 -15.94
C PRO A 298 -26.82 6.94 -16.44
N ILE A 299 -25.52 7.28 -16.41
CA ILE A 299 -24.49 6.62 -17.24
C ILE A 299 -23.64 5.61 -16.47
N ILE A 300 -23.35 5.86 -15.19
CA ILE A 300 -22.45 5.03 -14.39
C ILE A 300 -23.25 4.35 -13.29
N ASN A 301 -23.18 3.02 -13.26
CA ASN A 301 -23.70 2.17 -12.20
C ASN A 301 -22.76 0.98 -12.04
N VAL A 302 -21.70 1.16 -11.25
CA VAL A 302 -20.70 0.13 -10.95
C VAL A 302 -20.96 -0.33 -9.52
N PRO A 303 -21.33 -1.60 -9.29
CA PRO A 303 -21.48 -2.11 -7.93
C PRO A 303 -20.11 -2.27 -7.27
N GLN A 304 -20.11 -2.39 -5.95
CA GLN A 304 -18.96 -2.83 -5.17
C GLN A 304 -18.54 -4.26 -5.58
N GLN A 305 -17.25 -4.50 -5.82
CA GLN A 305 -16.76 -5.81 -6.24
C GLN A 305 -15.40 -6.12 -5.61
N ILE A 306 -15.07 -7.42 -5.61
CA ILE A 306 -13.72 -7.93 -5.44
C ILE A 306 -13.20 -8.44 -6.78
N HIS A 307 -11.92 -8.22 -7.03
CA HIS A 307 -11.22 -8.61 -8.24
C HIS A 307 -9.99 -9.44 -7.91
N HIS A 308 -9.66 -10.42 -8.76
CA HIS A 308 -8.42 -11.16 -8.67
C HIS A 308 -7.53 -10.88 -9.87
N ILE A 309 -6.23 -10.63 -9.63
CA ILE A 309 -5.24 -10.31 -10.66
C ILE A 309 -3.96 -11.13 -10.45
N ASP A 310 -3.45 -11.71 -11.52
CA ASP A 310 -2.15 -12.40 -11.55
C ASP A 310 -1.03 -11.50 -12.13
N LEU A 311 -0.11 -11.07 -11.28
CA LEU A 311 1.08 -10.30 -11.63
C LEU A 311 2.32 -11.16 -11.91
N SER A 312 2.18 -12.48 -12.06
CA SER A 312 3.27 -13.37 -12.50
C SER A 312 4.01 -12.88 -13.75
N PRO A 313 3.34 -12.33 -14.80
CA PRO A 313 4.04 -11.81 -15.98
C PRO A 313 5.02 -10.66 -15.72
N VAL A 314 4.95 -10.01 -14.54
CA VAL A 314 5.74 -8.84 -14.20
C VAL A 314 6.61 -9.01 -12.95
N LEU A 315 6.26 -9.92 -12.03
CA LEU A 315 6.94 -10.10 -10.75
C LEU A 315 7.57 -11.49 -10.56
N ASN A 316 7.24 -12.49 -11.38
CA ASN A 316 7.77 -13.85 -11.20
C ASN A 316 9.31 -13.89 -11.27
N SER A 317 9.91 -13.16 -12.22
CA SER A 317 11.37 -13.08 -12.36
C SER A 317 12.06 -12.33 -11.21
N TYR A 318 11.32 -11.56 -10.41
CA TYR A 318 11.85 -10.87 -9.24
C TYR A 318 11.71 -11.72 -7.97
N LEU A 319 10.53 -12.32 -7.77
CA LEU A 319 10.19 -13.04 -6.54
C LEU A 319 10.84 -14.43 -6.44
N HIS A 320 11.35 -14.97 -7.55
CA HIS A 320 12.01 -16.27 -7.61
C HIS A 320 13.49 -16.16 -8.06
N LYS A 321 14.15 -15.03 -7.78
CA LYS A 321 15.60 -14.89 -7.91
C LYS A 321 16.35 -15.71 -6.86
#